data_AF-A0A0D7EBQ4-F1
#
_entry.id   AF-A0A0D7EBQ4-F1
#
_cell.length_a   1.000
_cell.length_b   1.000
_cell.length_c   1.000
_cell.angle_alpha   90.00
_cell.angle_beta   90.00
_cell.angle_gamma   90.00
#
_symmetry.space_group_name_H-M   'P 1'
#
loop_
_entity.id
_entity.type
_entity.pdbx_description
1 polymer ?
#
loop_
_entity_poly.entity_id
_entity_poly.type
_entity_poly.pdbx_seq_one_letter_code
_entity_poly.pdbx_strand_id
1 'polypeptide(L)' 'MASYAVDTELYPDLGYGEMSLSLINYGTRNYYLTVKAMKQPTGSMLIITSGNTLAADRYRALVLTWAGGGQDCPAF' A
#
# COMPACT_ATOMS: atom_id res chain seq x y z
N MET A 1 -13.22 -12.11 14.33
CA MET A 1 -11.78 -11.76 14.35
C MET A 1 -11.53 -10.78 13.23
N ALA A 2 -10.80 -9.71 13.51
CA ALA A 2 -10.31 -8.80 12.48
C ALA A 2 -8.81 -9.06 12.31
N SER A 3 -8.35 -9.25 11.08
CA SER A 3 -6.93 -9.51 10.78
C SER A 3 -6.49 -8.69 9.57
N TYR A 4 -5.26 -8.18 9.63
CA TYR A 4 -4.62 -7.61 8.46
C TYR A 4 -4.03 -8.73 7.60
N ALA A 5 -4.34 -8.69 6.30
CA ALA A 5 -3.70 -9.49 5.28
C ALA A 5 -2.80 -8.57 4.44
N VAL A 6 -1.60 -9.05 4.15
CA VAL A 6 -0.65 -8.38 3.25
C VAL A 6 -0.36 -9.33 2.11
N ASP A 7 -0.58 -8.85 0.90
CA ASP A 7 -0.28 -9.57 -0.33
C ASP A 7 0.74 -8.76 -1.14
N THR A 8 1.71 -9.46 -1.72
CA THR A 8 2.74 -8.85 -2.57
C THR A 8 2.88 -9.66 -3.84
N GLU A 9 2.85 -8.98 -4.98
CA GLU A 9 3.04 -9.63 -6.26
C GLU A 9 3.96 -8.80 -7.17
N LEU A 10 4.77 -9.51 -7.94
CA LEU A 10 5.63 -8.94 -8.95
C LEU A 10 5.10 -9.33 -10.32
N TYR A 11 5.01 -8.36 -11.22
CA TYR A 11 4.62 -8.54 -12.61
C TYR A 11 5.79 -8.09 -13.50
N PRO A 12 6.84 -8.92 -13.67
CA PRO A 12 8.06 -8.53 -14.37
C PRO A 12 7.80 -8.14 -15.83
N ASP A 13 6.92 -8.88 -16.50
CA ASP A 13 6.56 -8.65 -17.91
C ASP A 13 5.80 -7.32 -18.10
N LEU A 14 5.14 -6.85 -17.03
CA LEU A 14 4.43 -5.57 -17.01
C LEU A 14 5.28 -4.45 -16.37
N GLY A 15 6.48 -4.77 -15.89
CA GLY A 15 7.44 -3.81 -15.33
C GLY A 15 7.04 -3.20 -13.98
N TYR A 16 6.23 -3.90 -13.18
CA TYR A 16 5.76 -3.37 -11.90
C TYR A 16 5.66 -4.40 -10.78
N GLY A 17 5.75 -3.91 -9.55
CA GLY A 17 5.40 -4.64 -8.34
C GLY A 17 4.21 -3.99 -7.64
N GLU A 18 3.42 -4.78 -6.94
CA GLU A 18 2.25 -4.33 -6.20
C GLU A 18 2.22 -4.95 -4.81
N MET A 19 1.88 -4.13 -3.82
CA MET A 19 1.61 -4.55 -2.45
C MET A 19 0.21 -4.10 -2.08
N SER A 20 -0.57 -5.01 -1.49
CA SER A 20 -1.90 -4.71 -0.96
C SER A 20 -1.97 -5.07 0.53
N LEU A 21 -2.55 -4.17 1.31
CA LEU A 21 -2.87 -4.36 2.72
C LEU A 21 -4.39 -4.29 2.87
N SER A 22 -4.99 -5.34 3.43
CA SER A 22 -6.43 -5.44 3.64
C SER A 22 -6.76 -5.78 5.09
N LEU A 23 -7.71 -5.08 5.73
CA LEU A 23 -8.29 -5.55 7.00
C LEU A 23 -9.52 -6.40 6.71
N ILE A 24 -9.47 -7.67 7.09
CA ILE A 24 -10.56 -8.62 6.93
C ILE A 24 -11.31 -8.69 8.26
N ASN A 25 -12.59 -8.30 8.28
CA ASN A 25 -13.47 -8.49 9.43
C ASN A 25 -14.83 -9.09 8.99
N TYR A 26 -15.45 -9.89 9.85
CA TYR A 26 -16.72 -10.56 9.62
C TYR A 26 -17.87 -9.53 9.67
N GLY A 27 -18.15 -8.85 8.57
CA GLY A 27 -19.44 -8.16 8.36
C GLY A 27 -19.43 -6.69 7.93
N THR A 28 -18.32 -5.94 7.90
CA THR A 28 -18.35 -4.56 7.38
C THR A 28 -16.99 -4.05 6.89
N ARG A 29 -17.04 -3.49 5.67
CA ARG A 29 -16.01 -2.80 4.85
C ARG A 29 -14.55 -2.87 5.31
N ASN A 30 -13.82 -3.59 4.47
CA ASN A 30 -12.40 -3.88 4.54
C ASN A 30 -11.57 -2.64 4.26
N TYR A 31 -10.67 -2.32 5.18
CA TYR A 31 -9.66 -1.31 4.96
C TYR A 31 -8.79 -1.78 3.81
N TYR A 32 -8.52 -0.96 2.81
CA TYR A 32 -7.59 -1.34 1.74
C TYR A 32 -6.57 -0.24 1.44
N LEU A 33 -5.33 -0.66 1.26
CA LEU A 33 -4.24 0.12 0.71
C LEU A 33 -3.57 -0.73 -0.37
N THR A 34 -3.40 -0.16 -1.54
CA THR A 34 -2.62 -0.76 -2.63
C THR A 34 -1.54 0.22 -3.03
N VAL A 35 -0.31 -0.26 -3.10
CA VAL A 35 0.86 0.49 -3.54
C VAL A 35 1.46 -0.23 -4.75
N LYS A 36 1.45 0.45 -5.90
CA LYS A 36 2.03 -0.06 -7.14
C LYS A 36 3.26 0.75 -7.49
N ALA A 37 4.41 0.09 -7.59
CA ALA A 37 5.68 0.68 -7.97
C ALA A 37 6.03 0.23 -9.40
N MET A 38 6.14 1.20 -10.30
CA MET A 38 6.43 0.97 -11.72
C MET A 38 7.75 1.60 -12.10
N LYS A 39 8.54 0.88 -12.90
CA LYS A 39 9.71 1.46 -13.54
C LYS A 39 9.26 2.41 -14.65
N GLN A 40 9.85 3.60 -14.71
CA GLN A 40 9.69 4.53 -15.83
C GLN A 40 11.03 4.73 -16.54
N PRO A 41 11.03 5.29 -17.78
CA PRO A 41 12.28 5.65 -18.46
C PRO A 41 13.15 6.60 -17.63
N THR A 42 12.53 7.51 -16.88
CA THR A 42 13.21 8.46 -15.99
C THR A 42 12.70 8.28 -14.56
N GLY A 43 13.23 7.26 -13.87
CA GLY A 43 12.95 7.00 -12.46
C GLY A 43 11.85 5.96 -12.22
N SER A 44 11.08 6.15 -11.16
CA SER A 44 10.00 5.25 -10.75
C SER A 44 8.73 6.03 -10.49
N MET A 45 7.58 5.44 -10.83
CA MET A 45 6.28 5.97 -10.50
C MET A 45 5.61 5.10 -9.44
N LEU A 46 5.05 5.77 -8.45
CA LEU A 46 4.30 5.14 -7.37
C LEU A 46 2.82 5.53 -7.52
N ILE A 47 1.94 4.54 -7.59
CA ILE A 47 0.48 4.74 -7.47
C ILE A 47 0.05 4.23 -6.11
N ILE A 48 -0.52 5.11 -5.29
CA ILE A 48 -1.07 4.77 -3.98
C ILE A 48 -2.59 4.87 -4.05
N THR A 49 -3.28 3.76 -3.86
CA THR A 49 -4.73 3.74 -3.72
C THR A 49 -5.08 3.35 -2.30
N SER A 50 -5.83 4.20 -1.59
CA SER A 50 -6.39 3.86 -0.28
C SER A 50 -7.86 4.25 -0.25
N GLY A 51 -8.70 3.40 0.32
CA GLY A 51 -10.12 3.70 0.47
C GLY A 51 -10.77 2.91 1.60
N ASN A 52 -11.98 3.33 1.98
CA ASN A 52 -12.75 2.74 3.09
C ASN A 52 -12.03 2.73 4.45
N THR A 53 -10.97 3.51 4.61
CA THR A 53 -10.19 3.59 5.85
C THR A 53 -10.42 4.96 6.52
N LEU A 54 -10.73 4.98 7.82
CA LEU A 54 -10.68 6.23 8.62
C LEU A 54 -9.25 6.82 8.69
N ALA A 55 -8.25 6.06 8.24
CA ALA A 55 -6.83 6.39 8.28
C ALA A 55 -6.21 6.51 6.87
N ALA A 56 -7.00 6.73 5.82
CA ALA A 56 -6.54 6.73 4.43
C ALA A 56 -5.36 7.69 4.21
N ASP A 57 -5.49 8.90 4.75
CA ASP A 57 -4.47 9.93 4.60
C ASP A 57 -3.22 9.62 5.41
N ARG A 58 -3.36 9.01 6.60
CA ARG A 58 -2.22 8.51 7.39
C ARG A 58 -1.42 7.46 6.61
N TYR A 59 -2.10 6.50 5.98
CA TYR A 59 -1.42 5.48 5.20
C TYR A 59 -0.76 6.03 3.94
N ARG A 60 -1.42 6.94 3.22
CA ARG A 60 -0.82 7.63 2.07
C ARG A 60 0.43 8.40 2.49
N ALA A 61 0.35 9.17 3.58
CA ALA A 61 1.50 9.91 4.11
C ALA A 61 2.65 8.97 4.49
N LEU A 62 2.36 7.87 5.19
CA LEU A 62 3.37 6.90 5.59
C LEU A 62 4.10 6.28 4.39
N VAL A 63 3.35 5.84 3.38
CA VAL A 63 3.93 5.26 2.15
C VAL A 63 4.78 6.31 1.41
N LEU A 64 4.34 7.57 1.34
CA LEU A 64 5.12 8.65 0.74
C LEU A 64 6.41 8.93 1.52
N THR A 65 6.35 8.93 2.86
CA THR A 65 7.54 9.07 3.71
C THR A 65 8.54 7.94 3.46
N TRP A 66 8.08 6.69 3.37
CA TRP A 66 8.94 5.55 3.04
C TRP A 66 9.54 5.65 1.64
N ALA A 67 8.74 6.05 0.64
CA ALA A 67 9.24 6.29 -0.73
C ALA A 67 10.30 7.40 -0.78
N GLY A 68 10.22 8.38 0.12
CA GLY A 68 11.23 9.42 0.31
C GLY A 68 12.46 8.99 1.12
N GLY A 69 12.55 7.74 1.58
CA GLY A 69 13.68 7.20 2.33
C GLY A 69 13.52 7.20 3.85
N GLY A 70 12.35 7.59 4.38
CA GLY A 70 12.06 7.43 5.81
C GLY A 70 11.99 5.95 6.19
N GLN A 71 12.52 5.60 7.37
CA GLN A 71 12.60 4.21 7.83
C GLN A 71 11.73 3.92 9.06
N ASP A 72 11.01 4.93 9.55
CA ASP A 72 10.16 4.78 10.73
C ASP A 72 8.98 3.86 10.43
N CYS A 73 8.88 2.76 11.15
CA CYS A 73 7.71 1.89 11.15
C CYS A 73 6.87 2.21 12.38
N PRO A 74 5.73 2.93 12.23
CA PRO A 74 4.93 3.34 13.38
C PRO A 74 4.32 2.12 14.06
N ALA A 75 4.44 2.04 15.38
CA ALA A 75 3.69 1.08 16.18
C ALA A 75 2.18 1.37 16.05
N PHE A 76 1.38 0.32 15.83
CA PHE A 76 -0.08 0.38 15.70
C PHE A 76 -0.75 0.09 17.04
#